data_AF-A0AAW9JAE2-F1
#
_entry.id   AF-A0AAW9JAE2-F1
#
_cell.length_a   1.000
_cell.length_b   1.000
_cell.length_c   1.000
_cell.angle_alpha   90.00
_cell.angle_beta   90.00
_cell.angle_gamma   90.00
#
_symmetry.space_group_name_H-M   'P 1'
#
loop_
_entity.id
_entity.type
_entity.pdbx_description
1 polymer ?
#
loop_
_entity_poly.entity_id
_entity_poly.type
_entity_poly.pdbx_seq_one_letter_code
_entity_poly.pdbx_strand_id
1 'polypeptide(L)'
;ALGVGQYQHDVTPKKLDESLKGVVEDSVNKVGVDLNTATPSLLTYVAGVNSSIANNIVSYRDEVGAFKSRKELLKVKRLGQKAYEQCAGFLRVMESKESLDNTSVHPESYDAARNLIQLLGYTKDDLK
;
A
#
# COMPACT_ATOMS: atom_id res chain seq x y z
N ALA A 1 -23.70 6.43 4.64
CA ALA A 1 -22.93 7.45 5.38
C ALA A 1 -22.45 6.82 6.68
N LEU A 2 -21.15 6.91 6.98
CA LEU A 2 -20.64 6.59 8.32
C LEU A 2 -21.15 7.67 9.27
N GLY A 3 -21.85 7.28 10.33
CA GLY A 3 -22.33 8.20 11.35
C GLY A 3 -21.16 8.64 12.24
N VAL A 4 -20.65 9.85 12.03
CA VAL A 4 -19.42 10.34 12.68
C VAL A 4 -19.71 11.35 13.81
N GLY A 5 -20.97 11.73 14.02
CA GLY A 5 -21.38 12.57 15.15
C GLY A 5 -22.83 13.04 15.07
N GLN A 6 -23.36 13.57 16.17
CA GLN A 6 -24.76 14.02 16.29
C GLN A 6 -25.11 15.18 15.34
N TYR A 7 -24.14 16.05 15.04
CA TYR A 7 -24.33 17.25 14.21
C TYR A 7 -23.66 17.15 12.83
N GLN A 8 -23.40 15.93 12.34
CA GLN A 8 -22.77 15.71 11.02
C GLN A 8 -23.61 16.28 9.86
N HIS A 9 -24.91 16.48 10.07
CA HIS A 9 -25.82 17.06 9.09
C HIS A 9 -25.75 18.59 9.05
N ASP A 10 -25.14 19.20 10.08
CA ASP A 10 -25.02 20.66 10.22
C ASP A 10 -23.73 21.20 9.58
N VAL A 11 -22.84 20.31 9.14
CA VAL A 11 -21.61 20.66 8.43
C VAL A 11 -21.79 20.52 6.92
N THR A 12 -21.01 21.28 6.15
CA THR A 12 -21.02 21.18 4.68
C THR A 12 -20.62 19.77 4.25
N PRO A 13 -21.50 19.01 3.56
CA PRO A 13 -21.25 17.59 3.26
C PRO A 13 -19.92 17.35 2.53
N LYS A 14 -19.56 18.24 1.60
CA LYS A 14 -18.30 18.17 0.86
C LYS A 14 -17.05 18.26 1.76
N LYS A 15 -17.05 19.21 2.72
CA LYS A 15 -15.91 19.38 3.65
C LYS A 15 -15.79 18.21 4.61
N LEU A 16 -16.93 17.65 5.04
CA LEU A 16 -16.96 16.47 5.87
C LEU A 16 -16.39 15.26 5.13
N ASP A 17 -16.85 15.01 3.90
CA ASP A 17 -16.36 13.90 3.07
C ASP A 17 -14.85 14.02 2.78
N GLU A 18 -14.35 15.22 2.46
CA GLU A 18 -12.93 15.47 2.25
C GLU A 18 -12.10 15.18 3.51
N SER A 19 -12.57 15.61 4.68
CA SER A 19 -11.88 15.39 5.96
C SER A 19 -11.86 13.90 6.33
N LEU A 20 -13.00 13.22 6.19
CA LEU A 20 -13.10 11.78 6.45
C LEU A 20 -12.22 10.98 5.50
N LYS A 21 -12.20 11.34 4.22
CA LYS A 21 -11.33 10.70 3.23
C LYS A 21 -9.87 10.83 3.61
N GLY A 22 -9.43 12.02 4.03
CA GLY A 22 -8.05 12.25 4.48
C GLY A 22 -7.65 11.36 5.67
N VAL A 23 -8.53 11.24 6.68
CA VAL A 23 -8.26 10.38 7.85
C VAL A 23 -8.16 8.90 7.46
N VAL A 24 -9.00 8.45 6.50
CA VAL A 24 -8.92 7.08 5.99
C VAL A 24 -7.62 6.87 5.22
N GLU A 25 -7.22 7.80 4.36
CA GLU A 25 -5.93 7.75 3.63
C GLU A 25 -4.76 7.66 4.62
N ASP A 26 -4.69 8.53 5.63
CA ASP A 26 -3.61 8.51 6.62
C ASP A 26 -3.56 7.18 7.40
N SER A 27 -4.72 6.66 7.79
CA SER A 27 -4.81 5.40 8.51
C SER A 27 -4.35 4.22 7.65
N VAL A 28 -4.80 4.18 6.39
CA VAL A 28 -4.44 3.11 5.44
C VAL A 28 -2.95 3.15 5.11
N ASN A 29 -2.39 4.33 4.82
CA ASN A 29 -0.97 4.46 4.50
C ASN A 29 -0.09 4.20 5.74
N LYS A 30 -0.51 4.58 6.94
CA LYS A 30 0.23 4.28 8.18
C LYS A 30 0.24 2.80 8.50
N VAL A 31 -0.91 2.13 8.37
CA VAL A 31 -1.01 0.70 8.67
C VAL A 31 -0.40 -0.12 7.57
N GLY A 32 -0.46 0.29 6.30
CA GLY A 32 -0.02 -0.49 5.14
C GLY A 32 -1.05 -1.54 4.71
N VAL A 33 -1.02 -1.90 3.43
CA VAL A 33 -2.05 -2.73 2.78
C VAL A 33 -1.41 -3.93 2.10
N ASP A 34 -1.89 -5.14 2.37
CA ASP A 34 -1.43 -6.35 1.70
C ASP A 34 -2.04 -6.47 0.28
N LEU A 35 -1.18 -6.59 -0.73
CA LEU A 35 -1.58 -6.67 -2.13
C LEU A 35 -2.42 -7.90 -2.46
N ASN A 36 -2.18 -9.01 -1.77
CA ASN A 36 -2.83 -10.27 -2.09
C ASN A 36 -4.24 -10.37 -1.52
N THR A 37 -4.56 -9.58 -0.50
CA THR A 37 -5.86 -9.62 0.20
C THR A 37 -6.68 -8.34 0.05
N ALA A 38 -6.06 -7.22 -0.33
CA ALA A 38 -6.75 -5.95 -0.45
C ALA A 38 -7.84 -5.94 -1.53
N THR A 39 -8.92 -5.22 -1.22
CA THR A 39 -10.00 -4.92 -2.16
C THR A 39 -9.65 -3.69 -3.00
N PRO A 40 -10.25 -3.52 -4.20
CA PRO A 40 -10.04 -2.32 -5.00
C PRO A 40 -10.33 -1.03 -4.23
N SER A 41 -11.39 -1.02 -3.39
CA SER A 41 -11.75 0.16 -2.60
C SER A 41 -10.72 0.49 -1.52
N LEU A 42 -10.04 -0.49 -0.94
CA LEU A 42 -8.97 -0.22 0.02
C LEU A 42 -7.73 0.35 -0.69
N LEU A 43 -7.40 -0.21 -1.86
CA LEU A 43 -6.27 0.24 -2.68
C LEU A 43 -6.42 1.71 -3.13
N THR A 44 -7.63 2.23 -3.32
CA THR A 44 -7.82 3.65 -3.70
C THR A 44 -7.43 4.67 -2.64
N TYR A 45 -7.21 4.24 -1.40
CA TYR A 45 -6.71 5.10 -0.32
C TYR A 45 -5.18 5.07 -0.20
N VAL A 46 -4.49 4.26 -1.01
CA VAL A 46 -3.04 4.18 -1.05
C VAL A 46 -2.48 5.32 -1.91
N ALA A 47 -1.44 5.99 -1.39
CA ALA A 47 -0.78 7.07 -2.13
C ALA A 47 -0.35 6.60 -3.53
N GLY A 48 -0.66 7.39 -4.57
CA GLY A 48 -0.33 7.07 -5.96
C GLY A 48 -1.25 6.05 -6.65
N VAL A 49 -2.30 5.54 -5.97
CA VAL A 49 -3.25 4.57 -6.53
C VAL A 49 -4.62 5.21 -6.73
N ASN A 50 -5.09 5.29 -7.97
CA ASN A 50 -6.47 5.70 -8.29
C ASN A 50 -7.36 4.48 -8.57
N SER A 51 -8.67 4.70 -8.76
CA SER A 51 -9.64 3.62 -9.00
C SER A 51 -9.30 2.74 -10.22
N SER A 52 -8.74 3.31 -11.29
CA SER A 52 -8.31 2.53 -12.45
C SER A 52 -7.11 1.64 -12.12
N ILE A 53 -6.12 2.17 -11.39
CA ILE A 53 -4.93 1.41 -10.99
C ILE A 53 -5.32 0.32 -9.99
N ALA A 54 -6.17 0.63 -9.01
CA ALA A 54 -6.67 -0.33 -8.02
C ALA A 54 -7.36 -1.53 -8.69
N ASN A 55 -8.23 -1.29 -9.67
CA ASN A 55 -8.85 -2.35 -10.45
C ASN A 55 -7.81 -3.16 -11.23
N ASN A 56 -6.84 -2.50 -11.88
CA ASN A 56 -5.79 -3.19 -12.63
C ASN A 56 -4.89 -4.05 -11.73
N ILE A 57 -4.62 -3.63 -10.49
CA ILE A 57 -3.86 -4.42 -9.50
C ILE A 57 -4.60 -5.72 -9.20
N VAL A 58 -5.91 -5.63 -8.93
CA VAL A 58 -6.75 -6.81 -8.67
C VAL A 58 -6.86 -7.69 -9.91
N SER A 59 -7.10 -7.13 -11.10
CA SER A 59 -7.12 -7.91 -12.35
C SER A 59 -5.79 -8.63 -12.59
N TYR A 60 -4.66 -7.98 -12.35
CA TYR A 60 -3.34 -8.62 -12.47
C TYR A 60 -3.17 -9.78 -11.49
N ARG A 61 -3.62 -9.60 -10.24
CA ARG A 61 -3.63 -10.67 -9.22
C ARG A 61 -4.52 -11.83 -9.64
N ASP A 62 -5.67 -11.56 -10.21
CA ASP A 62 -6.61 -12.60 -10.62
C ASP A 62 -6.09 -13.37 -11.86
N GLU A 63 -5.33 -12.71 -12.74
CA GLU A 63 -4.71 -13.30 -13.93
C GLU A 63 -3.44 -14.13 -13.63
N VAL A 64 -2.54 -13.61 -12.80
CA VAL A 64 -1.21 -14.20 -12.54
C VAL A 64 -1.20 -15.03 -11.24
N GLY A 65 -2.21 -14.85 -10.39
CA GLY A 65 -2.24 -15.33 -9.02
C GLY A 65 -1.64 -14.32 -8.04
N ALA A 66 -1.25 -14.80 -6.86
CA ALA A 66 -0.68 -13.96 -5.82
C ALA A 66 0.62 -13.26 -6.27
N PHE A 67 0.74 -11.98 -5.94
CA PHE A 67 1.99 -11.22 -6.04
C PHE A 67 3.06 -11.89 -5.19
N LYS A 68 4.25 -12.09 -5.76
CA LYS A 68 5.41 -12.67 -5.04
C LYS A 68 6.43 -11.62 -4.62
N SER A 69 6.33 -10.41 -5.17
CA SER A 69 7.17 -9.28 -4.80
C SER A 69 6.51 -7.96 -5.18
N ARG A 70 6.89 -6.87 -4.50
CA ARG A 70 6.44 -5.52 -4.87
C ARG A 70 6.82 -5.17 -6.31
N LYS A 71 7.96 -5.66 -6.80
CA LYS A 71 8.44 -5.38 -8.18
C LYS A 71 7.46 -5.82 -9.26
N GLU A 72 6.59 -6.78 -8.98
CA GLU A 72 5.55 -7.21 -9.91
C GLU A 72 4.49 -6.12 -10.16
N LEU A 73 4.36 -5.11 -9.29
CA LEU A 73 3.53 -3.93 -9.54
C LEU A 73 3.92 -3.20 -10.83
N LEU A 74 5.19 -3.23 -11.23
CA LEU A 74 5.65 -2.63 -12.49
C LEU A 74 5.09 -3.35 -13.73
N LYS A 75 4.53 -4.55 -13.57
CA LYS A 75 3.85 -5.29 -14.63
C LYS A 75 2.36 -4.96 -14.71
N VAL A 76 1.81 -4.25 -13.71
CA VAL A 76 0.41 -3.85 -13.68
C VAL A 76 0.16 -2.77 -14.72
N LYS A 77 -0.88 -2.97 -15.53
CA LYS A 77 -1.26 -2.04 -16.59
C LYS A 77 -1.51 -0.64 -16.02
N ARG A 78 -0.97 0.39 -16.67
CA ARG A 78 -1.09 1.82 -16.29
C ARG A 78 -0.46 2.20 -14.94
N LEU A 79 0.26 1.28 -14.28
CA LEU A 79 1.07 1.59 -13.11
C LEU A 79 2.48 1.95 -13.60
N GLY A 80 2.75 3.25 -13.74
CA GLY A 80 4.05 3.76 -14.17
C GLY A 80 5.06 3.85 -13.02
N GLN A 81 6.33 4.11 -13.36
CA GLN A 81 7.43 4.21 -12.39
C GLN A 81 7.14 5.19 -11.24
N LYS A 82 6.60 6.37 -11.55
CA LYS A 82 6.25 7.38 -10.53
C LYS A 82 5.13 6.91 -9.60
N ALA A 83 4.13 6.20 -10.14
CA ALA A 83 3.05 5.66 -9.32
C ALA A 83 3.57 4.54 -8.41
N TYR A 84 4.46 3.69 -8.93
CA TYR A 84 5.15 2.65 -8.17
C TYR A 84 5.94 3.24 -7.00
N GLU A 85 6.76 4.26 -7.26
CA GLU A 85 7.54 4.95 -6.22
C GLU A 85 6.67 5.57 -5.13
N GLN A 86 5.48 6.08 -5.48
CA GLN A 86 4.55 6.64 -4.50
C GLN A 86 3.84 5.57 -3.66
N CYS A 87 3.54 4.39 -4.23
CA CYS A 87 2.71 3.38 -3.56
C CYS A 87 3.50 2.24 -2.92
N ALA A 88 4.71 1.93 -3.40
CA ALA A 88 5.40 0.69 -3.04
C ALA A 88 5.76 0.58 -1.55
N GLY A 89 5.95 1.70 -0.86
CA GLY A 89 6.24 1.72 0.59
C GLY A 89 5.03 1.39 1.47
N PHE A 90 3.83 1.58 0.93
CA PHE A 90 2.56 1.38 1.65
C PHE A 90 1.94 0.00 1.36
N LEU A 91 2.39 -0.65 0.30
CA LEU A 91 1.88 -1.95 -0.14
C LEU A 91 2.77 -3.06 0.41
N ARG A 92 2.20 -4.16 0.90
CA ARG A 92 2.95 -5.31 1.43
C ARG A 92 2.70 -6.56 0.62
N VAL A 93 3.66 -7.47 0.65
CA VAL A 93 3.54 -8.82 0.12
C VAL A 93 4.03 -9.79 1.18
N MET A 94 3.11 -10.32 2.00
CA MET A 94 3.46 -11.13 3.18
C MET A 94 4.21 -12.42 2.80
N GLU A 95 3.85 -13.03 1.67
CA GLU A 95 4.44 -14.26 1.16
C GLU A 95 5.70 -14.02 0.30
N SER A 96 6.27 -12.81 0.32
CA SER A 96 7.44 -12.52 -0.50
C SER A 96 8.69 -13.25 -0.02
N LYS A 97 9.55 -13.63 -0.96
CA LYS A 97 10.92 -14.09 -0.66
C LYS A 97 11.81 -12.98 -0.12
N GLU A 98 11.47 -11.72 -0.39
CA GLU A 98 12.18 -10.58 0.17
C GLU A 98 11.47 -10.15 1.45
N SER A 99 12.08 -10.39 2.62
CA SER A 99 11.48 -10.05 3.93
C SER A 99 11.15 -8.56 4.03
N LEU A 100 11.90 -7.68 3.36
CA LEU A 100 11.64 -6.25 3.35
C LEU A 100 10.31 -5.87 2.66
N ASP A 101 9.77 -6.69 1.76
CA ASP A 101 8.46 -6.47 1.13
C ASP A 101 7.30 -6.59 2.15
N ASN A 102 7.54 -7.16 3.33
CA ASN A 102 6.59 -7.21 4.45
C ASN A 102 6.76 -6.03 5.44
N THR A 103 7.76 -5.17 5.22
CA THR A 103 8.05 -4.02 6.10
C THR A 103 7.61 -2.70 5.48
N SER A 104 7.64 -1.61 6.23
CA SER A 104 7.40 -0.27 5.67
C SER A 104 8.63 0.34 4.98
N VAL A 105 9.74 -0.42 4.84
CA VAL A 105 10.93 0.04 4.11
C VAL A 105 10.58 0.17 2.64
N HIS A 106 10.89 1.32 2.04
CA HIS A 106 10.66 1.55 0.62
C HIS A 106 11.70 0.80 -0.24
N PRO A 107 11.35 0.24 -1.42
CA PRO A 107 12.28 -0.47 -2.30
C PRO A 107 13.57 0.26 -2.66
N GLU A 108 13.54 1.60 -2.72
CA GLU A 108 14.75 2.41 -2.97
C GLU A 108 15.80 2.29 -1.85
N SER A 109 15.35 1.96 -0.64
CA SER A 109 16.19 1.89 0.56
C SER A 109 16.56 0.45 0.93
N TYR A 110 16.27 -0.54 0.08
CA TYR A 110 16.55 -1.95 0.39
C TYR A 110 18.02 -2.22 0.63
N ASP A 111 18.90 -1.62 -0.17
CA ASP A 111 20.34 -1.81 0.00
C ASP A 111 20.84 -1.18 1.30
N ALA A 112 20.36 0.00 1.65
CA ALA A 112 20.64 0.64 2.93
C ALA A 112 20.13 -0.19 4.12
N ALA A 113 18.89 -0.71 4.03
CA ALA A 113 18.30 -1.55 5.07
C ALA A 113 19.08 -2.86 5.26
N ARG A 114 19.46 -3.53 4.18
CA ARG A 114 20.28 -4.76 4.24
C ARG A 114 21.63 -4.51 4.89
N ASN A 115 22.30 -3.41 4.55
CA ASN A 115 23.58 -3.03 5.16
C ASN A 115 23.41 -2.78 6.67
N LEU A 116 22.34 -2.10 7.08
CA LEU A 116 22.03 -1.85 8.49
C LEU A 116 21.77 -3.16 9.26
N ILE A 117 20.96 -4.06 8.70
CA ILE A 117 20.67 -5.38 9.28
C ILE A 117 21.97 -6.16 9.52
N GLN A 118 22.86 -6.20 8.50
CA GLN A 118 24.15 -6.86 8.61
C GLN A 118 25.06 -6.22 9.66
N LEU A 119 25.11 -4.88 9.71
CA LEU A 119 25.92 -4.15 10.69
C LEU A 119 25.48 -4.45 12.13
N LEU A 120 24.19 -4.62 12.34
CA LEU A 120 23.60 -4.96 13.65
C LEU A 120 23.70 -6.45 13.98
N GLY A 121 24.21 -7.29 13.07
CA GLY A 121 24.35 -8.72 13.26
C GLY A 121 23.04 -9.51 13.15
N TYR A 122 21.97 -8.89 12.62
CA TYR A 122 20.70 -9.56 12.36
C TYR A 122 20.70 -10.25 11.00
N THR A 123 19.79 -11.19 10.83
CA THR A 123 19.55 -11.95 9.60
C THR A 123 18.17 -11.64 9.02
N LYS A 124 17.91 -12.12 7.79
CA LYS A 124 16.60 -11.92 7.13
C LYS A 124 15.46 -12.63 7.84
N ASP A 125 15.76 -13.67 8.63
CA ASP A 125 14.78 -14.43 9.39
C ASP A 125 14.32 -13.68 10.64
N ASP A 126 15.14 -12.74 11.16
CA ASP A 126 14.80 -11.88 12.32
C ASP A 126 13.78 -10.78 11.97
N LEU A 127 13.43 -10.63 10.69
CA LEU A 127 12.47 -9.63 10.21
C LEU A 127 11.02 -10.15 10.12
N LYS A 128 10.78 -11.43 10.41
CA LYS A 128 9.46 -12.06 10.30
C LYS A 128 8.64 -11.94 11.58
#